data_AF-A0A7T8KDR4-F1
#
_entry.id   AF-A0A7T8KDR4-F1
#
_cell.length_a   1.000
_cell.length_b   1.000
_cell.length_c   1.000
_cell.angle_alpha   90.00
_cell.angle_beta   90.00
_cell.angle_gamma   90.00
#
_symmetry.space_group_name_H-M   'P 1'
#
loop_
_entity.id
_entity.type
_entity.pdbx_description
1 polymer ?
#
loop_
_entity_poly.entity_id
_entity_poly.type
_entity_poly.pdbx_seq_one_letter_code
_entity_poly.pdbx_strand_id
1 'polypeptide(L)'
;MSSPDELRTSSFYPVIDRLVNEMTRRFSTEAGAVLMGTSALNPKNTTFLEKESLEPMAQLYEIKRTICWPRCTKCDGSQKEKRTW
;
A
#
# COMPACT_ATOMS: atom_id res chain seq x y z
N MET A 1 -27.04 14.26 -35.64
CA MET A 1 -26.25 13.06 -35.33
C MET A 1 -24.85 13.55 -34.98
N SER A 2 -24.37 13.25 -33.78
CA SER A 2 -23.02 13.64 -33.35
C SER A 2 -22.00 12.90 -34.21
N SER A 3 -20.96 13.59 -34.67
CA SER A 3 -19.88 12.89 -35.39
C SER A 3 -19.14 11.94 -34.44
N PRO A 4 -18.50 10.88 -34.95
CA PRO A 4 -17.67 10.01 -34.12
C PRO A 4 -16.57 10.78 -33.36
N ASP A 5 -16.05 11.85 -33.92
CA ASP A 5 -15.01 12.68 -33.29
C ASP A 5 -15.59 13.60 -32.21
N GLU A 6 -16.81 14.11 -32.39
CA GLU A 6 -17.53 14.83 -31.33
C GLU A 6 -17.82 13.91 -30.14
N LEU A 7 -18.22 12.65 -30.37
CA LEU A 7 -18.46 11.68 -29.29
C LEU A 7 -17.18 11.35 -28.50
N ARG A 8 -16.04 11.21 -29.20
CA ARG A 8 -14.73 10.99 -28.58
C ARG A 8 -14.32 12.14 -27.68
N THR A 9 -14.38 13.36 -28.21
CA THR A 9 -13.90 14.56 -27.52
C THR A 9 -14.83 15.03 -26.42
N SER A 10 -16.15 14.92 -26.59
CA SER A 10 -17.13 15.41 -25.60
C SER A 10 -17.54 14.40 -24.54
N SER A 11 -17.31 13.10 -24.78
CA SER A 11 -17.75 12.04 -23.86
C SER A 11 -16.63 11.10 -23.47
N PHE A 12 -16.00 10.41 -24.43
CA PHE A 12 -15.08 9.33 -24.09
C PHE A 12 -13.80 9.82 -23.41
N TYR A 13 -13.13 10.84 -23.95
CA TYR A 13 -11.90 11.35 -23.35
C TYR A 13 -12.12 11.94 -21.95
N PRO A 14 -13.14 12.79 -21.70
CA PRO A 14 -13.42 13.28 -20.34
C PRO A 14 -13.69 12.15 -19.32
N VAL A 15 -14.37 11.06 -19.75
CA VAL A 15 -14.61 9.90 -18.88
C VAL A 15 -13.31 9.17 -18.56
N ILE A 16 -12.45 8.95 -19.57
CA ILE A 16 -11.15 8.30 -19.40
C ILE A 16 -10.25 9.16 -18.49
N ASP A 17 -10.18 10.47 -18.72
CA ASP A 17 -9.39 11.40 -17.91
C ASP A 17 -9.83 11.36 -16.44
N ARG A 18 -11.15 11.38 -16.21
CA ARG A 18 -11.71 11.29 -14.85
C ARG A 18 -11.39 9.95 -14.20
N LEU A 19 -11.48 8.85 -14.95
CA LEU A 19 -11.12 7.52 -14.46
C LEU A 19 -9.64 7.47 -14.05
N VAL A 20 -8.73 7.94 -14.90
CA VAL A 20 -7.29 7.96 -14.63
C VAL A 20 -6.98 8.81 -13.40
N ASN A 21 -7.62 9.97 -13.25
CA ASN A 21 -7.46 10.83 -12.08
C ASN A 21 -7.95 10.16 -10.79
N GLU A 22 -9.12 9.51 -10.80
CA GLU A 22 -9.61 8.79 -9.64
C GLU A 22 -8.73 7.59 -9.29
N MET A 23 -8.23 6.86 -10.28
CA MET A 23 -7.29 5.75 -10.06
C MET A 23 -5.99 6.25 -9.43
N THR A 24 -5.41 7.32 -9.98
CA THR A 24 -4.18 7.94 -9.44
C THR A 24 -4.39 8.44 -8.01
N ARG A 25 -5.53 9.06 -7.72
CA ARG A 25 -5.84 9.59 -6.39
C ARG A 25 -6.09 8.49 -5.35
N ARG A 26 -6.76 7.40 -5.74
CA ARG A 26 -7.15 6.31 -4.82
C ARG A 26 -6.08 5.25 -4.63
N PHE A 27 -5.24 5.05 -5.64
CA PHE A 27 -4.12 4.11 -5.62
C PHE A 27 -2.79 4.87 -5.68
N SER A 28 -2.67 5.92 -4.87
CA SER A 28 -1.40 6.59 -4.65
C SER A 28 -0.38 5.61 -4.04
N THR A 29 0.90 6.00 -4.04
CA THR A 29 1.96 5.20 -3.42
C THR A 29 1.63 4.85 -1.96
N GLU A 30 1.05 5.79 -1.22
CA GLU A 30 0.63 5.62 0.17
C GLU A 30 -0.52 4.61 0.29
N ALA A 31 -1.57 4.76 -0.53
CA ALA A 31 -2.69 3.82 -0.52
C ALA A 31 -2.25 2.41 -0.95
N GLY A 32 -1.35 2.33 -1.93
CA GLY A 32 -0.72 1.09 -2.37
C GLY A 32 0.08 0.41 -1.25
N ALA A 33 0.86 1.19 -0.49
CA ALA A 33 1.59 0.69 0.67
C ALA A 33 0.65 0.07 1.72
N VAL A 34 -0.48 0.72 2.02
CA VAL A 34 -1.50 0.18 2.94
C VAL A 34 -2.12 -1.11 2.41
N LEU A 35 -2.47 -1.18 1.13
CA LEU A 35 -3.09 -2.37 0.52
C LEU A 35 -2.14 -3.58 0.52
N MET A 36 -0.87 -3.36 0.16
CA MET A 36 0.17 -4.40 0.20
C MET A 36 0.39 -4.89 1.64
N GLY A 37 0.55 -3.96 2.58
CA GLY A 37 0.75 -4.30 3.98
C GLY A 37 -0.46 -5.06 4.57
N THR A 38 -1.68 -4.63 4.28
CA THR A 38 -2.91 -5.33 4.71
C THR A 38 -2.94 -6.77 4.20
N SER A 39 -2.52 -6.98 2.95
CA SER A 39 -2.45 -8.33 2.36
C SER A 39 -1.40 -9.20 3.07
N ALA A 40 -0.27 -8.62 3.45
CA ALA A 40 0.78 -9.29 4.22
C ALA A 40 0.41 -9.53 5.70
N LEU A 41 -0.70 -8.98 6.20
CA LEU A 41 -1.27 -9.31 7.51
C LEU A 41 -2.26 -10.49 7.47
N ASN A 42 -2.56 -11.04 6.29
CA ASN A 42 -3.44 -12.20 6.14
C ASN A 42 -2.62 -13.51 6.19
N PRO A 43 -2.84 -14.42 7.17
CA PRO A 43 -2.14 -15.70 7.28
C PRO A 43 -2.24 -16.63 6.07
N LYS A 44 -3.25 -16.43 5.22
CA LYS A 44 -3.46 -17.21 3.99
C LYS A 44 -2.75 -16.63 2.76
N ASN A 45 -2.19 -15.43 2.88
CA ASN A 45 -1.46 -14.80 1.80
C ASN A 45 -0.02 -15.33 1.75
N THR A 46 0.55 -15.47 0.55
CA THR A 46 1.94 -15.88 0.34
C THR A 46 2.94 -14.89 0.95
N THR A 47 2.58 -13.62 1.07
CA THR A 47 3.40 -12.57 1.69
C THR A 47 3.12 -12.40 3.18
N PHE A 48 2.49 -13.38 3.84
CA PHE A 48 2.17 -13.28 5.26
C PHE A 48 3.42 -13.02 6.09
N LEU A 49 3.39 -11.89 6.79
CA LEU A 49 4.48 -11.34 7.56
C LEU A 49 5.80 -11.18 6.77
N GLU A 50 5.73 -10.85 5.49
CA GLU A 50 6.90 -10.46 4.72
C GLU A 50 7.27 -9.00 5.04
N LYS A 51 8.53 -8.77 5.39
CA LYS A 51 9.00 -7.45 5.85
C LYS A 51 8.88 -6.41 4.74
N GLU A 52 9.30 -6.77 3.54
CA GLU A 52 9.32 -5.91 2.35
C GLU A 52 7.91 -5.44 1.99
N SER A 53 6.90 -6.29 2.20
CA SER A 53 5.49 -5.96 1.99
C SER A 53 4.90 -5.06 3.08
N LEU A 54 5.49 -5.04 4.29
CA LEU A 54 4.95 -4.33 5.46
C LEU A 54 5.68 -3.04 5.80
N GLU A 55 6.95 -2.94 5.42
CA GLU A 55 7.79 -1.78 5.69
C GLU A 55 7.23 -0.46 5.11
N PRO A 56 6.72 -0.41 3.86
CA PRO A 56 6.09 0.80 3.33
C PRO A 56 4.87 1.25 4.15
N MET A 57 4.02 0.30 4.57
CA MET A 57 2.86 0.59 5.42
C MET A 57 3.29 1.07 6.81
N ALA A 58 4.28 0.42 7.42
CA ALA A 58 4.80 0.80 8.72
C ALA A 58 5.40 2.21 8.72
N GLN A 59 6.15 2.57 7.67
CA GLN A 59 6.69 3.91 7.49
C GLN A 59 5.59 4.98 7.36
N LEU A 60 4.53 4.68 6.58
CA LEU A 60 3.40 5.59 6.40
C LEU A 60 2.70 5.94 7.72
N TYR A 61 2.59 4.97 8.63
CA TYR A 61 2.00 5.17 9.96
C TYR A 61 3.04 5.53 11.02
N GLU A 62 4.26 5.89 10.62
CA GLU A 62 5.36 6.28 11.51
C GLU A 62 5.68 5.24 12.60
N ILE A 63 5.41 3.96 12.31
CA ILE A 63 5.66 2.87 13.22
C ILE A 63 7.17 2.61 13.23
N LYS A 64 7.81 2.94 14.35
CA LYS A 64 9.26 2.80 14.52
C LYS A 64 9.71 1.36 14.29
N ARG A 65 10.93 1.22 13.74
CA ARG A 65 11.66 -0.03 13.45
C ARG A 65 11.99 -0.89 14.69
N THR A 66 11.30 -0.67 15.82
CA THR A 66 11.42 -1.44 17.06
C THR A 66 10.42 -2.59 17.13
N ILE A 67 9.57 -2.79 16.11
CA ILE A 67 8.81 -4.05 16.00
C ILE A 67 9.82 -5.17 15.74
N CYS A 68 10.12 -5.96 16.78
CA CYS A 68 10.74 -7.27 16.62
C CYS A 68 9.83 -8.11 15.73
N TRP A 69 10.13 -8.14 14.43
CA TRP A 69 9.45 -9.04 13.51
C TRP A 69 9.69 -10.47 13.97
N PRO A 70 8.68 -11.36 14.01
CA PRO A 70 8.86 -12.75 14.47
C PRO A 70 9.85 -13.54 13.60
N ARG A 71 10.31 -12.97 12.47
CA ARG A 71 11.32 -13.55 11.57
C ARG A 71 12.58 -12.68 11.39
N CYS A 72 12.77 -11.60 12.17
CA CYS A 72 13.98 -10.78 12.08
C CYS A 72 15.13 -11.41 12.88
N THR A 73 16.14 -11.98 12.19
CA THR A 73 17.33 -12.57 12.83
C THR A 73 18.42 -11.55 13.17
N LYS A 74 18.21 -10.26 12.87
CA LYS A 74 19.14 -9.17 13.17
C LYS A 74 18.40 -8.02 13.85
N CYS A 75 18.22 -8.15 15.16
CA CYS A 75 17.97 -7.00 16.00
C CYS A 75 19.34 -6.52 16.49
N ASP A 76 19.83 -5.39 15.98
CA ASP A 76 21.00 -4.74 16.55
C ASP A 76 20.72 -4.46 18.03
N GLY A 77 21.61 -4.95 18.88
CA GLY A 77 21.40 -5.17 20.31
C GLY A 77 21.27 -3.90 21.15
N SER A 78 20.20 -3.14 20.98
CA SER A 78 19.86 -2.02 21.86
C SER A 78 18.36 -1.78 21.94
N GLN A 79 17.65 -2.69 22.63
CA GLN A 79 16.70 -2.37 23.69
C GLN A 79 16.01 -3.66 24.17
N LYS A 80 16.49 -4.19 25.28
CA LYS A 80 15.75 -5.20 26.05
C LYS A 80 14.74 -4.46 26.92
N GLU A 81 13.50 -4.33 26.45
CA GLU A 81 12.38 -4.08 27.35
C GLU A 81 11.46 -5.30 27.32
N LYS A 82 11.45 -6.03 28.44
CA LYS A 82 10.59 -7.18 28.65
C LYS A 82 9.15 -6.68 28.70
N ARG A 83 8.31 -7.09 27.75
CA ARG A 83 6.86 -6.90 27.87
C ARG A 83 6.22 -8.27 28.13
N THR A 84 5.74 -8.45 29.35
CA THR A 84 4.80 -9.51 29.73
C THR A 84 3.45 -9.25 29.06
N TRP A 85 2.85 -10.33 28.57
CA TRP A 85 1.64 -10.45 27.76
C TRP A 85 0.51 -9.48 28.11
#